data_AF-A0A7C4VN41-F1
#
_entry.id   AF-A0A7C4VN41-F1
#
_cell.length_a   1.000
_cell.length_b   1.000
_cell.length_c   1.000
_cell.angle_alpha   90.00
_cell.angle_beta   90.00
_cell.angle_gamma   90.00
#
_symmetry.space_group_name_H-M   'P 1'
#
loop_
_entity.id
_entity.type
_entity.pdbx_description
1 polymer ?
#
loop_
_entity_poly.entity_id
_entity_poly.type
_entity_poly.pdbx_seq_one_letter_code
_entity_poly.pdbx_strand_id
1 'polypeptide(L)'
;MSAEWAARYYILFYRTIAPYREGFVVAPFEEVIHNFGQVILRINKRFGTTFVPFEHTDENVQRVFALVEEMDKADRKSNAATETTVARHSATRQALKEARKQELDQLSVRRLLDEAYGVYIEMVNPQSKRC
;
A
#
# COMPACT_ATOMS: atom_id res chain seq x y z
N MET A 1 3.73 2.86 17.49
CA MET A 1 4.00 1.50 17.02
C MET A 1 5.49 1.39 16.72
N SER A 2 6.18 0.39 17.27
CA SER A 2 7.61 0.15 16.97
C SER A 2 7.77 -0.57 15.63
N ALA A 3 8.97 -0.49 15.04
CA ALA A 3 9.29 -1.25 13.83
C ALA A 3 9.09 -2.76 13.98
N GLU A 4 9.41 -3.33 15.15
CA GLU A 4 9.19 -4.75 15.43
C GLU A 4 7.71 -5.14 15.35
N TRP A 5 6.84 -4.36 16.01
CA TRP A 5 5.39 -4.59 15.97
C TRP A 5 4.84 -4.44 14.56
N ALA A 6 5.33 -3.46 13.79
CA ALA A 6 4.92 -3.27 12.41
C ALA A 6 5.27 -4.49 11.53
N ALA A 7 6.48 -5.02 11.65
CA ALA A 7 6.90 -6.20 10.89
C ALA A 7 6.11 -7.45 11.28
N ARG A 8 5.89 -7.69 12.59
CA ARG A 8 5.05 -8.80 13.07
C ARG A 8 3.63 -8.71 12.55
N TYR A 9 3.03 -7.51 12.57
CA TYR A 9 1.67 -7.32 12.10
C TYR A 9 1.55 -7.53 10.59
N TYR A 10 2.54 -7.08 9.81
CA TYR A 10 2.62 -7.34 8.37
C TYR A 10 2.61 -8.85 8.10
N ILE A 11 3.50 -9.61 8.75
CA ILE A 11 3.59 -11.07 8.60
C ILE A 11 2.26 -11.72 8.98
N LEU A 12 1.71 -11.37 10.13
CA LEU A 12 0.45 -11.91 10.63
C LEU A 12 -0.68 -11.67 9.62
N PHE A 13 -0.90 -10.42 9.22
CA PHE A 13 -1.97 -10.05 8.30
C PHE A 13 -1.90 -10.83 6.99
N TYR A 14 -0.73 -10.81 6.32
CA TYR A 14 -0.59 -11.44 5.02
C TYR A 14 -0.60 -12.97 5.08
N ARG A 15 -0.06 -13.58 6.14
CA ARG A 15 -0.20 -15.03 6.34
C ARG A 15 -1.64 -15.44 6.62
N THR A 16 -2.39 -14.65 7.39
CA THR A 16 -3.80 -14.93 7.69
C THR A 16 -4.66 -14.93 6.42
N ILE A 17 -4.41 -14.01 5.47
CA ILE A 17 -5.18 -13.95 4.23
C ILE A 17 -4.65 -14.86 3.13
N ALA A 18 -3.42 -15.38 3.24
CA ALA A 18 -2.79 -16.20 2.21
C ALA A 18 -3.63 -17.42 1.76
N PRO A 19 -4.33 -18.17 2.65
CA PRO A 19 -5.21 -19.26 2.23
C PRO A 19 -6.35 -18.82 1.31
N TYR A 20 -6.75 -17.54 1.36
CA TYR A 20 -7.82 -16.96 0.57
C TYR A 20 -7.30 -16.24 -0.68
N ARG A 21 -6.11 -16.59 -1.18
CA ARG A 21 -5.42 -15.93 -2.31
C ARG A 21 -6.28 -15.76 -3.57
N GLU A 22 -7.23 -16.67 -3.76
CA GLU A 22 -8.15 -16.63 -4.88
C GLU A 22 -9.27 -15.59 -4.75
N GLY A 23 -9.54 -15.11 -3.53
CA GLY A 23 -10.59 -14.15 -3.21
C GLY A 23 -10.22 -12.68 -3.37
N PHE A 24 -8.96 -12.33 -3.69
CA PHE A 24 -8.53 -10.94 -3.84
C PHE A 24 -7.44 -10.78 -4.91
N VAL A 25 -7.37 -9.61 -5.54
CA VAL A 25 -6.27 -9.27 -6.47
C VAL A 25 -5.14 -8.63 -5.67
N VAL A 26 -3.92 -9.14 -5.84
CA VAL A 26 -2.69 -8.49 -5.34
C VAL A 26 -2.19 -7.55 -6.43
N ALA A 27 -1.88 -6.31 -6.05
CA ALA A 27 -1.25 -5.32 -6.91
C ALA A 27 -0.04 -4.72 -6.15
N PRO A 28 1.19 -4.83 -6.69
CA PRO A 28 2.36 -4.16 -6.11
C PRO A 28 2.16 -2.66 -6.03
N PHE A 29 2.74 -2.02 -5.00
CA PHE A 29 2.63 -0.58 -4.80
C PHE A 29 3.04 0.22 -6.05
N GLU A 30 4.18 -0.13 -6.65
CA GLU A 30 4.70 0.51 -7.87
C GLU A 30 3.72 0.44 -9.05
N GLU A 31 2.96 -0.65 -9.17
CA GLU A 31 1.93 -0.76 -10.20
C GLU A 31 0.73 0.12 -9.87
N VAL A 32 0.31 0.15 -8.61
CA VAL A 32 -0.83 0.97 -8.18
C VAL A 32 -0.58 2.46 -8.47
N ILE A 33 0.64 2.94 -8.21
CA ILE A 33 0.96 4.37 -8.35
C ILE A 33 1.33 4.80 -9.77
N HIS A 34 1.57 3.88 -10.71
CA HIS A 34 1.93 4.21 -12.09
C HIS A 34 0.94 3.66 -13.14
N ASN A 35 0.14 2.64 -12.79
CA ASN A 35 -0.72 1.93 -13.74
C ASN A 35 -1.96 1.31 -13.07
N PHE A 36 -2.67 2.10 -12.27
CA PHE A 36 -3.86 1.64 -11.56
C PHE A 36 -4.96 1.08 -12.49
N GLY A 37 -5.05 1.56 -13.72
CA GLY A 37 -5.99 1.05 -14.72
C GLY A 37 -5.84 -0.46 -14.97
N GLN A 38 -4.62 -0.99 -15.00
CA GLN A 38 -4.38 -2.43 -15.15
C GLN A 38 -4.85 -3.24 -13.94
N VAL A 39 -4.77 -2.67 -12.74
CA VAL A 39 -5.32 -3.28 -11.53
C VAL A 39 -6.84 -3.42 -11.65
N ILE A 40 -7.53 -2.37 -12.11
CA ILE A 40 -8.98 -2.39 -12.34
C ILE A 40 -9.36 -3.43 -13.40
N LEU A 41 -8.60 -3.54 -14.50
CA LEU A 41 -8.83 -4.56 -15.52
C LEU A 41 -8.69 -5.99 -14.96
N ARG A 42 -7.72 -6.23 -14.08
CA ARG A 42 -7.59 -7.54 -13.38
C ARG A 42 -8.76 -7.82 -12.45
N ILE A 43 -9.25 -6.80 -11.73
CA ILE A 43 -10.43 -6.91 -10.87
C ILE A 43 -11.66 -7.29 -11.71
N ASN A 44 -11.89 -6.58 -12.82
CA ASN A 44 -12.97 -6.87 -13.76
C ASN A 44 -12.89 -8.30 -14.30
N LYS A 45 -11.72 -8.71 -14.77
CA LYS A 45 -11.51 -10.08 -15.25
C LYS A 45 -11.76 -11.13 -14.18
N ARG A 46 -11.33 -10.89 -12.94
CA ARG A 46 -11.45 -11.87 -11.85
C ARG A 46 -12.86 -12.01 -11.32
N PHE A 47 -13.55 -10.90 -11.12
CA PHE A 47 -14.85 -10.87 -10.43
C PHE A 47 -16.03 -10.65 -11.36
N GLY A 48 -15.82 -10.53 -12.67
CA GLY A 48 -16.87 -10.28 -13.65
C GLY A 48 -17.47 -8.87 -13.55
N THR A 49 -16.73 -7.91 -13.01
CA THR A 49 -17.17 -6.52 -12.88
C THR A 49 -16.87 -5.70 -14.14
N THR A 50 -17.46 -4.51 -14.24
CA THR A 50 -17.33 -3.60 -15.39
C THR A 50 -16.86 -2.21 -14.97
N PHE A 51 -15.98 -2.12 -13.97
CA PHE A 51 -15.42 -0.85 -13.52
C PHE A 51 -14.61 -0.19 -14.64
N VAL A 52 -14.75 1.13 -14.78
CA VAL A 52 -13.99 1.91 -15.78
C VAL A 52 -12.52 1.98 -15.33
N PRO A 53 -11.55 1.55 -16.15
CA PRO A 53 -10.12 1.68 -15.82
C PRO A 53 -9.71 3.14 -15.64
N PHE A 54 -8.85 3.40 -14.66
CA PHE A 54 -8.27 4.72 -14.45
C PHE A 54 -7.22 5.03 -15.52
N GLU A 55 -7.38 6.17 -16.20
CA GLU A 55 -6.38 6.70 -17.13
C GLU A 55 -5.30 7.45 -16.35
N HIS A 56 -4.09 6.88 -16.32
CA HIS A 56 -2.99 7.37 -15.49
C HIS A 56 -2.24 8.54 -16.16
N THR A 57 -2.92 9.67 -16.31
CA THR A 57 -2.33 10.93 -16.78
C THR A 57 -2.00 11.84 -15.60
N ASP A 58 -1.05 12.77 -15.79
CA ASP A 58 -0.65 13.72 -14.75
C ASP A 58 -1.85 14.57 -14.27
N GLU A 59 -2.73 14.98 -15.19
CA GLU A 59 -3.92 15.75 -14.87
C GLU A 59 -4.89 14.96 -13.98
N ASN A 60 -5.10 13.68 -14.28
CA ASN A 60 -5.97 12.83 -13.49
C ASN A 60 -5.38 12.57 -12.10
N VAL A 61 -4.07 12.36 -11.99
CA VAL A 61 -3.37 12.20 -10.70
C VAL A 61 -3.48 13.47 -9.85
N GLN A 62 -3.30 14.66 -10.45
CA GLN A 62 -3.48 15.93 -9.76
C GLN A 62 -4.92 16.11 -9.24
N ARG A 63 -5.92 15.72 -10.03
CA ARG A 63 -7.33 15.73 -9.61
C ARG A 63 -7.58 14.79 -8.41
N VAL A 64 -6.96 13.60 -8.41
CA VAL A 64 -7.03 12.67 -7.27
C VAL A 64 -6.43 13.30 -6.01
N PHE A 65 -5.26 13.93 -6.09
CA PHE A 65 -4.66 14.57 -4.92
C PHE A 65 -5.48 15.75 -4.40
N ALA A 66 -6.07 16.57 -5.28
CA ALA A 66 -6.98 17.63 -4.87
C ALA A 66 -8.20 17.06 -4.13
N LEU A 67 -8.80 15.97 -4.64
CA LEU A 67 -9.92 15.30 -3.97
C LEU A 67 -9.52 14.76 -2.58
N VAL A 68 -8.34 14.14 -2.46
CA VAL A 68 -7.82 13.64 -1.19
C VAL A 68 -7.66 14.76 -0.16
N GLU A 69 -7.18 15.94 -0.57
CA GLU A 69 -7.07 17.08 0.34
C GLU A 69 -8.43 17.57 0.83
N GLU A 70 -9.42 17.69 -0.06
CA GLU A 70 -10.77 18.11 0.31
C GLU A 70 -11.45 17.10 1.24
N MET A 71 -11.25 15.80 1.00
CA MET A 71 -11.75 14.74 1.89
C MET A 71 -11.10 14.81 3.27
N ASP A 72 -9.78 14.99 3.37
CA ASP A 72 -9.10 15.10 4.68
C ASP A 72 -9.58 16.33 5.46
N LYS A 73 -9.75 17.49 4.80
CA LYS A 73 -10.34 18.70 5.41
C LYS A 73 -11.75 18.43 5.96
N ALA A 74 -12.60 17.77 5.17
CA ALA A 74 -13.96 17.44 5.56
C ALA A 74 -14.02 16.46 6.75
N ASP A 75 -13.27 15.36 6.69
CA ASP A 75 -13.23 14.33 7.74
C ASP A 75 -12.68 14.89 9.07
N ARG A 76 -11.71 15.81 8.98
CA ARG A 76 -11.10 16.46 10.15
C ARG A 76 -11.87 17.69 10.63
N LYS A 77 -12.89 18.15 9.90
CA LYS A 77 -13.58 19.42 10.14
C LYS A 77 -12.58 20.59 10.28
N SER A 78 -11.61 20.62 9.37
CA SER A 78 -10.47 21.56 9.37
C SER A 78 -10.39 22.28 8.03
N ASN A 79 -9.91 23.53 8.03
CA ASN A 79 -9.66 24.28 6.79
C ASN A 79 -8.37 23.86 6.07
N ALA A 80 -7.55 23.04 6.71
CA ALA A 80 -6.29 22.54 6.17
C ALA A 80 -6.18 21.03 6.34
N ALA A 81 -5.57 20.38 5.34
CA ALA A 81 -5.25 18.97 5.40
C ALA A 81 -4.19 18.70 6.47
N THR A 82 -4.29 17.56 7.14
CA THR A 82 -3.36 17.14 8.17
C THR A 82 -2.12 16.55 7.52
N GLU A 83 -1.02 17.31 7.45
CA GLU A 83 0.21 16.90 6.77
C GLU A 83 0.75 15.55 7.22
N THR A 84 0.51 15.14 8.48
CA THR A 84 0.98 13.87 9.03
C THR A 84 0.13 12.65 8.62
N THR A 85 -1.10 12.86 8.12
CA THR A 85 -2.02 11.75 7.79
C THR A 85 -2.62 11.80 6.38
N VAL A 86 -2.60 12.95 5.70
CA VAL A 86 -3.20 13.12 4.36
C VAL A 86 -2.59 12.15 3.34
N ALA A 87 -3.44 11.52 2.52
CA ALA A 87 -3.07 10.44 1.60
C ALA A 87 -2.44 10.92 0.27
N ARG A 88 -1.61 11.96 0.33
CA ARG A 88 -0.80 12.48 -0.79
C ARG A 88 0.65 12.68 -0.35
N HIS A 89 1.52 13.10 -1.27
CA HIS A 89 2.90 13.44 -0.93
C HIS A 89 2.93 14.53 0.15
N SER A 90 3.71 14.30 1.21
CA SER A 90 3.85 15.24 2.33
C SER A 90 5.30 15.23 2.80
N ALA A 91 5.94 16.39 2.77
CA ALA A 91 7.31 16.55 3.24
C ALA A 91 7.43 16.22 4.74
N THR A 92 6.41 16.58 5.53
CA THR A 92 6.34 16.24 6.96
C THR A 92 6.31 14.73 7.18
N ARG A 93 5.47 14.00 6.42
CA ARG A 93 5.44 12.51 6.51
C ARG A 93 6.76 11.89 6.08
N GLN A 94 7.42 12.46 5.07
CA GLN A 94 8.70 11.95 4.59
C GLN A 94 9.80 12.16 5.64
N ALA A 95 9.88 13.34 6.25
CA ALA A 95 10.82 13.61 7.35
C ALA A 95 10.59 12.69 8.56
N LEU A 96 9.32 12.47 8.94
CA LEU A 96 8.98 11.55 10.03
C LEU A 96 9.38 10.09 9.73
N LYS A 97 9.25 9.66 8.47
CA LYS A 97 9.70 8.34 8.01
C LYS A 97 11.22 8.22 8.11
N GLU A 98 11.94 9.24 7.64
CA GLU A 98 13.40 9.28 7.67
C GLU A 98 13.96 9.27 9.10
N ALA A 99 13.35 10.03 10.00
CA ALA A 99 13.75 10.11 11.41
C ALA A 99 13.70 8.75 12.15
N ARG A 100 12.85 7.82 11.69
CA ARG A 100 12.71 6.48 12.29
C ARG A 100 13.39 5.37 11.50
N LYS A 101 14.01 5.67 10.37
CA LYS A 101 14.55 4.65 9.46
C LYS A 101 15.59 3.75 10.14
N GLN A 102 16.36 4.30 11.08
CA GLN A 102 17.37 3.57 11.85
C GLN A 102 16.78 2.46 12.75
N GLU A 103 15.49 2.52 13.11
CA GLU A 103 14.84 1.43 13.86
C GLU A 103 14.85 0.11 13.05
N LEU A 104 14.86 0.20 11.72
CA LEU A 104 14.90 -0.95 10.82
C LEU A 104 16.25 -1.70 10.84
N ASP A 105 17.32 -1.04 11.31
CA ASP A 105 18.66 -1.60 11.36
C ASP A 105 18.92 -2.47 12.59
N GLN A 106 18.02 -2.44 13.56
CA GLN A 106 18.11 -3.30 14.74
C GLN A 106 18.02 -4.77 14.35
N LEU A 107 18.90 -5.61 14.90
CA LEU A 107 19.01 -7.02 14.50
C LEU A 107 17.68 -7.80 14.66
N SER A 108 16.93 -7.53 15.73
CA SER A 108 15.61 -8.13 15.95
C SER A 108 14.61 -7.76 14.86
N VAL A 109 14.63 -6.50 14.40
CA VAL A 109 13.76 -6.00 13.34
C VAL A 109 14.18 -6.56 11.99
N ARG A 110 15.49 -6.59 11.67
CA ARG A 110 15.99 -7.14 10.41
C ARG A 110 15.52 -8.58 10.15
N ARG A 111 15.58 -9.45 11.15
CA ARG A 111 15.08 -10.84 11.02
C ARG A 111 13.60 -10.90 10.67
N LEU A 112 12.78 -10.03 11.25
CA LEU A 112 11.35 -9.94 10.93
C LEU A 112 11.13 -9.33 9.55
N LEU A 113 11.97 -8.39 9.12
CA LEU A 113 11.89 -7.82 7.77
C LEU A 113 12.23 -8.86 6.70
N ASP A 114 13.21 -9.73 6.93
CA ASP A 114 13.54 -10.83 6.02
C ASP A 114 12.34 -11.79 5.87
N GLU A 115 11.68 -12.15 6.98
CA GLU A 115 10.47 -12.97 6.97
C GLU A 115 9.30 -12.25 6.26
N ALA A 116 9.09 -10.97 6.55
CA ALA A 116 8.07 -10.15 5.90
C ALA A 116 8.31 -10.04 4.39
N TYR A 117 9.57 -9.94 3.97
CA TYR A 117 9.94 -9.90 2.55
C TYR A 117 9.68 -11.25 1.87
N GLY A 118 9.90 -12.37 2.55
CA GLY A 118 9.48 -13.69 2.08
C GLY A 118 7.96 -13.75 1.84
N VAL A 119 7.16 -13.29 2.80
CA VAL A 119 5.69 -13.20 2.65
C VAL A 119 5.29 -12.27 1.50
N TYR A 120 5.97 -11.14 1.32
CA TYR A 120 5.73 -10.23 0.19
C TYR A 120 5.94 -10.94 -1.16
N ILE A 121 7.07 -11.64 -1.32
CA ILE A 121 7.37 -12.38 -2.55
C ILE A 121 6.29 -13.42 -2.83
N GLU A 122 5.89 -14.21 -1.82
CA GLU A 122 4.84 -15.22 -1.98
C GLU A 122 3.50 -14.62 -2.44
N MET A 123 3.12 -13.45 -1.91
CA MET A 123 1.86 -12.79 -2.23
C MET A 123 1.85 -12.22 -3.65
N VAL A 124 2.96 -11.60 -4.05
CA VAL A 124 3.13 -10.95 -5.37
C VAL A 124 3.39 -11.98 -6.47
N ASN A 125 4.15 -13.03 -6.18
CA ASN A 125 4.55 -14.09 -7.12
C ASN A 125 3.98 -15.45 -6.67
N PRO A 126 2.67 -15.69 -6.86
CA PRO A 126 2.01 -16.90 -6.35
C PRO A 126 2.49 -18.21 -7.00
N GLN A 127 3.31 -18.15 -8.06
CA GLN A 127 3.88 -19.33 -8.71
C GLN A 127 5.05 -19.96 -7.95
N SER A 128 5.60 -19.31 -6.91
CA SER A 128 6.78 -19.83 -6.19
C SER A 128 6.51 -21.02 -5.26
N LYS A 129 5.24 -21.42 -5.06
CA LYS A 129 4.84 -22.54 -4.18
C LYS A 129 4.38 -23.81 -4.93
N ARG A 130 4.62 -23.90 -6.25
CA ARG A 130 4.42 -25.14 -7.01
C ARG A 130 5.75 -25.92 -7.12
N CYS A 131 6.23 -26.44 -5.99
CA CYS A 131 7.22 -27.52 -5.91
C CYS A 131 6.76 -28.53 -4.87
#